data_AF-A0ABD0Q9Q1-F1
#
_entry.id   AF-A0ABD0Q9Q1-F1
#
_cell.length_a   1.000
_cell.length_b   1.000
_cell.length_c   1.000
_cell.angle_alpha   90.00
_cell.angle_beta   90.00
_cell.angle_gamma   90.00
#
_symmetry.space_group_name_H-M   'P 1'
#
loop_
_entity.id
_entity.type
_entity.pdbx_description
1 polymer ?
#
loop_
_entity_poly.entity_id
_entity_poly.type
_entity_poly.pdbx_seq_one_letter_code
_entity_poly.pdbx_strand_id
1 'polypeptide(L)'
;MLPVVSTRALSNFELTLSPDGTRVGNHRCSNLLDFNEVSTRHGFLTKATRNIESVGETLPYQHSPVLRGQSTLRFYRNLNLEACLWEFVSYYDMSELLTDCGGMIGTDGQ
;
A
#
# COMPACT_ATOMS: atom_id res chain seq x y z
N MET A 1 -19.43 6.35 -5.14
CA MET A 1 -19.81 4.92 -5.30
C MET A 1 -20.11 4.69 -6.77
N LEU A 2 -19.42 3.76 -7.42
CA LEU A 2 -19.67 3.37 -8.82
C LEU A 2 -20.71 2.23 -8.86
N PRO A 3 -21.67 2.24 -9.80
CA PRO A 3 -22.63 1.15 -9.93
C PRO A 3 -21.92 -0.11 -10.44
N VAL A 4 -22.09 -1.23 -9.72
CA VAL A 4 -21.63 -2.55 -10.16
C VAL A 4 -22.66 -3.11 -11.14
N VAL A 5 -22.28 -3.28 -12.40
CA VAL A 5 -23.12 -3.88 -13.43
C VAL A 5 -22.46 -5.18 -13.87
N SER A 6 -23.10 -6.31 -13.57
CA SER A 6 -22.68 -7.65 -13.98
C SER A 6 -23.76 -8.28 -14.86
N THR A 7 -23.35 -8.94 -15.94
CA THR A 7 -24.23 -9.74 -16.80
C THR A 7 -24.45 -11.16 -16.26
N ARG A 8 -23.84 -11.51 -15.13
CA ARG A 8 -23.97 -12.79 -14.42
C ARG A 8 -24.46 -12.58 -13.00
N ALA A 9 -25.20 -13.55 -12.46
CA ALA A 9 -25.65 -13.52 -11.07
C ALA A 9 -24.43 -13.46 -10.14
N LEU A 10 -24.31 -12.38 -9.38
CA LEU A 10 -23.28 -12.24 -8.35
C LEU A 10 -23.75 -13.00 -7.11
N SER A 11 -23.10 -14.11 -6.80
CA SER A 11 -23.27 -14.80 -5.51
C SER A 11 -22.38 -14.14 -4.45
N ASN A 12 -22.91 -13.95 -3.25
CA ASN A 12 -22.21 -13.38 -2.08
C ASN A 12 -21.75 -11.91 -2.27
N PHE A 13 -22.72 -10.99 -2.32
CA PHE A 13 -22.48 -9.54 -2.38
C PHE A 13 -21.61 -9.02 -1.24
N GLU A 14 -21.82 -9.53 -0.03
CA GLU A 14 -20.98 -9.26 1.14
C GLU A 14 -19.51 -9.59 0.83
N LEU A 15 -19.16 -10.79 0.39
CA LEU A 15 -17.79 -11.16 0.02
C LEU A 15 -17.22 -10.31 -1.14
N THR A 16 -18.09 -9.91 -2.08
CA THR A 16 -17.67 -9.15 -3.28
C THR A 16 -17.36 -7.69 -2.96
N LEU A 17 -18.10 -7.11 -2.01
CA LEU A 17 -18.05 -5.70 -1.60
C LEU A 17 -17.38 -5.48 -0.25
N SER A 18 -17.18 -6.55 0.52
CA SER A 18 -16.44 -6.56 1.77
C SER A 18 -15.03 -6.09 1.48
N PRO A 19 -14.42 -5.28 2.37
CA PRO A 19 -13.01 -4.95 2.32
C PRO A 19 -12.12 -6.16 2.64
N ASP A 20 -12.58 -7.38 2.33
CA ASP A 20 -12.00 -8.64 2.78
C ASP A 20 -10.51 -8.71 2.47
N GLY A 21 -9.73 -8.85 3.54
CA GLY A 21 -8.28 -8.97 3.51
C GLY A 21 -7.78 -10.23 2.80
N THR A 22 -8.67 -11.05 2.23
CA THR A 22 -8.34 -12.20 1.38
C THR A 22 -8.04 -11.81 -0.07
N ARG A 23 -8.41 -10.59 -0.50
CA ARG A 23 -7.78 -9.96 -1.67
C ARG A 23 -6.40 -9.45 -1.28
N VAL A 24 -5.52 -10.38 -0.88
CA VAL A 24 -4.09 -10.13 -0.70
C VAL A 24 -3.54 -9.86 -2.10
N GLY A 25 -3.63 -8.61 -2.55
CA GLY A 25 -3.02 -8.16 -3.78
C GLY A 25 -1.51 -8.24 -3.59
N ASN A 26 -0.89 -9.35 -4.00
CA ASN A 26 0.56 -9.38 -4.15
C ASN A 26 0.92 -8.41 -5.28
N HIS A 27 1.45 -7.24 -4.93
CA HIS A 27 1.77 -6.19 -5.89
C HIS A 27 3.04 -5.43 -5.48
N ARG A 28 3.80 -4.95 -6.48
CA ARG A 28 5.08 -4.23 -6.23
C ARG A 28 4.88 -2.86 -5.61
N CYS A 29 3.72 -2.22 -5.76
CA CYS A 29 3.40 -0.93 -5.14
C CYS A 29 3.27 -1.00 -3.61
N SER A 30 3.82 -2.03 -2.98
CA SER A 30 3.94 -2.18 -1.54
C SER A 30 5.41 -2.35 -1.15
N ASN A 31 5.75 -1.80 0.01
CA ASN A 31 6.86 -2.20 0.88
C ASN A 31 8.33 -2.09 0.41
N LEU A 32 8.67 -1.72 -0.82
CA LEU A 32 10.10 -1.63 -1.20
C LEU A 32 10.45 -0.58 -2.26
N LEU A 33 9.46 0.02 -2.92
CA LEU A 33 9.71 0.94 -4.03
C LEU A 33 10.04 2.34 -3.53
N ASP A 34 11.03 2.96 -4.19
CA ASP A 34 11.22 4.39 -4.07
C ASP A 34 10.10 5.18 -4.80
N PHE A 35 9.92 6.44 -4.42
CA PHE A 35 8.80 7.29 -4.88
C PHE A 35 8.76 7.51 -6.39
N ASN A 36 9.86 7.23 -7.09
CA ASN A 36 10.08 7.46 -8.52
C ASN A 36 10.05 6.16 -9.33
N GLU A 37 10.00 5.00 -8.67
CA GLU A 37 10.03 3.71 -9.38
C GLU A 37 8.71 3.43 -10.08
N VAL A 38 7.59 3.83 -9.47
CA VAL A 38 6.25 3.70 -10.04
C VAL A 38 5.48 5.00 -9.81
N SER A 39 4.91 5.54 -10.87
CA SER A 39 4.01 6.70 -10.78
C SER A 39 2.59 6.20 -10.58
N THR A 40 2.01 6.52 -9.42
CA THR A 40 0.62 6.18 -9.08
C THR A 40 -0.26 7.43 -9.14
N ARG A 41 -1.53 7.27 -9.54
CA ARG A 41 -2.47 8.38 -9.70
C ARG A 41 -2.89 8.98 -8.35
N HIS A 42 -3.07 8.12 -7.36
CA HIS A 42 -3.50 8.52 -6.01
C HIS A 42 -2.33 8.83 -5.07
N GLY A 43 -1.09 8.73 -5.56
CA GLY A 43 0.09 9.21 -4.85
C GLY A 43 0.37 8.46 -3.55
N PHE A 44 0.22 7.14 -3.55
CA PHE A 44 0.67 6.33 -2.40
C PHE A 44 2.18 6.50 -2.16
N LEU A 45 2.95 6.43 -3.25
CA LEU A 45 4.40 6.64 -3.23
C LEU A 45 4.71 8.14 -3.19
N THR A 46 5.30 8.59 -2.08
CA THR A 46 5.56 10.02 -1.84
C THR A 46 6.99 10.24 -1.34
N LYS A 47 7.52 11.44 -1.59
CA LYS A 47 8.86 11.86 -1.14
C LYS A 47 8.98 12.02 0.39
N ALA A 48 7.87 11.96 1.13
CA ALA A 48 7.86 12.20 2.56
C ALA A 48 8.56 11.06 3.32
N THR A 49 9.49 11.45 4.19
CA THR A 49 10.37 10.56 4.98
C THR A 49 9.84 10.25 6.38
N ARG A 50 8.70 10.85 6.74
CA ARG A 50 8.04 10.68 8.04
C ARG A 50 6.52 10.77 7.86
N ASN A 51 5.78 10.01 8.66
CA ASN A 51 4.33 10.08 8.68
C ASN A 51 3.91 11.28 9.57
N ILE A 52 2.95 12.08 9.10
CA ILE A 52 2.45 13.24 9.86
C ILE A 52 1.66 12.76 11.09
N GLU A 53 1.05 11.58 11.00
CA GLU A 53 0.27 10.97 12.08
C GLU A 53 1.13 10.19 13.09
N SER A 54 2.41 9.95 12.81
CA SER A 54 3.31 9.33 13.80
C SER A 54 3.62 10.33 14.91
N VAL A 55 2.88 10.23 16.01
CA VAL A 55 3.10 11.04 17.21
C VAL A 55 4.39 10.58 17.90
N GLY A 56 5.46 11.37 17.73
CA GLY A 56 6.74 11.15 18.40
C GLY A 56 7.82 10.49 17.52
N GLU A 57 9.07 10.62 17.94
CA GLU A 57 10.12 9.69 17.50
C GLU A 57 9.95 8.43 18.33
N THR A 58 9.64 7.28 17.72
CA THR A 58 9.52 6.04 18.50
C THR A 58 10.89 5.59 19.00
N LEU A 59 11.96 5.92 18.25
CA LEU A 59 13.35 5.62 18.60
C LEU A 59 14.31 6.77 18.22
N PRO A 60 15.40 6.98 18.98
CA PRO A 60 16.42 7.97 18.68
C PRO A 60 16.97 7.80 17.26
N TYR A 61 17.08 8.90 16.52
CA TYR A 61 17.66 8.95 15.17
C TYR A 61 16.95 8.10 14.10
N GLN A 62 15.74 7.60 14.37
CA GLN A 62 14.99 6.78 13.41
C GLN A 62 14.80 7.49 12.06
N HIS A 63 14.55 8.79 12.10
CA HIS A 63 14.37 9.62 10.90
C HIS A 63 15.53 10.60 10.68
N SER A 64 16.74 10.33 11.21
CA SER A 64 17.89 11.22 11.07
C SER A 64 18.46 11.23 9.65
N PRO A 65 18.41 12.35 8.91
CA PRO A 65 18.97 12.45 7.56
C PRO A 65 20.49 12.54 7.53
N VAL A 66 21.13 12.77 8.68
CA VAL A 66 22.60 12.78 8.80
C VAL A 66 23.15 11.36 8.81
N LEU A 67 22.40 10.42 9.39
CA LEU A 67 22.84 9.03 9.57
C LEU A 67 22.28 8.08 8.50
N ARG A 68 21.19 8.45 7.81
CA ARG A 68 20.47 7.57 6.89
C ARG A 68 20.21 8.23 5.55
N GLY A 69 20.31 7.44 4.48
CA GLY A 69 19.94 7.86 3.14
C GLY A 69 18.44 8.09 2.99
N GLN A 70 18.03 8.86 1.98
CA GLN A 70 16.63 9.23 1.77
C GLN A 70 15.71 8.02 1.53
N SER A 71 16.16 7.02 0.78
CA SER A 71 15.42 5.77 0.57
C SER A 71 15.17 5.03 1.89
N THR A 72 16.18 4.93 2.74
CA THR A 72 16.08 4.33 4.08
C THR A 72 15.12 5.09 4.98
N LEU A 73 15.11 6.43 4.93
CA LEU A 73 14.16 7.23 5.70
C LEU A 73 12.72 7.02 5.25
N ARG A 74 12.48 6.92 3.94
CA ARG A 74 11.16 6.57 3.38
C ARG A 74 10.76 5.17 3.77
N PHE A 75 11.71 4.23 3.82
CA PHE A 75 11.48 2.90 4.34
C PHE A 75 10.99 2.96 5.80
N TYR A 76 11.72 3.64 6.69
CA TYR A 76 11.32 3.72 8.11
C TYR A 76 10.00 4.45 8.37
N ARG A 77 9.47 5.22 7.42
CA ARG A 77 8.21 5.95 7.58
C ARG A 77 7.02 5.06 7.91
N ASN A 78 6.95 3.87 7.32
CA ASN A 78 5.81 2.95 7.45
C ASN A 78 6.18 1.68 8.25
N LEU A 79 7.41 1.61 8.78
CA LEU A 79 7.89 0.49 9.58
C LEU A 79 7.68 0.77 11.07
N ASN A 80 6.88 -0.06 11.73
CA ASN A 80 6.88 -0.17 13.18
C ASN A 80 8.05 -1.07 13.63
N LEU A 81 9.03 -0.48 14.30
CA LEU A 81 10.24 -1.17 14.76
C LEU A 81 10.00 -2.10 15.96
N GLU A 82 8.97 -1.85 16.75
CA GLU A 82 8.63 -2.68 17.93
C GLU A 82 7.86 -3.93 17.50
N ALA A 83 6.85 -3.75 16.65
CA ALA A 83 6.07 -4.86 16.11
C ALA A 83 6.79 -5.60 14.97
N CYS A 84 7.85 -5.02 14.39
CA CYS A 84 8.47 -5.48 13.14
C CYS A 84 7.45 -5.63 12.00
N LEU A 85 6.44 -4.74 11.98
CA LEU A 85 5.37 -4.75 11.00
C LEU A 85 5.38 -3.47 10.18
N TRP A 86 5.07 -3.62 8.90
CA TRP A 86 4.86 -2.52 7.98
C TRP A 86 3.38 -2.27 7.82
N GLU A 87 2.97 -1.03 8.07
CA GLU A 87 1.58 -0.62 7.93
C GLU A 87 1.49 0.65 7.08
N PHE A 88 0.64 0.61 6.06
CA PHE A 88 0.30 1.77 5.26
C PHE A 88 -1.11 1.62 4.71
N VAL A 89 -1.78 2.76 4.54
CA VAL A 89 -3.07 2.84 3.85
C VAL A 89 -2.84 3.46 2.49
N SER A 90 -3.39 2.84 1.44
CA SER A 90 -3.30 3.35 0.07
C SER A 90 -4.62 3.18 -0.65
N TYR A 91 -4.85 4.06 -1.61
CA TYR A 91 -5.95 3.95 -2.57
C TYR A 91 -5.32 3.78 -3.95
N TYR A 92 -5.88 2.90 -4.77
CA TYR A 92 -5.44 2.66 -6.13
C TYR A 92 -6.63 2.28 -7.00
N ASP A 93 -6.52 2.59 -8.30
CA ASP A 93 -7.48 2.06 -9.28
C ASP A 93 -7.13 0.59 -9.59
N MET A 94 -8.14 -0.26 -9.85
CA MET A 94 -7.90 -1.67 -10.19
C MET A 94 -7.04 -1.84 -11.45
N SER A 95 -7.15 -0.92 -12.42
CA SER A 95 -6.30 -0.90 -13.60
C SER A 95 -4.84 -0.61 -13.25
N GLU A 96 -4.60 0.38 -12.38
CA GLU A 96 -3.28 0.77 -11.90
C GLU A 96 -2.61 -0.37 -11.11
N LEU A 97 -3.38 -1.08 -10.28
CA LEU A 97 -2.89 -2.26 -9.59
C LEU A 97 -2.33 -3.31 -10.57
N LEU A 98 -3.07 -3.60 -11.65
CA LEU A 98 -2.69 -4.60 -12.64
C LEU A 98 -1.54 -4.14 -13.55
N THR A 99 -1.59 -2.91 -14.07
CA THR A 99 -0.62 -2.41 -15.07
C THR A 99 0.65 -1.88 -14.44
N ASP A 100 0.51 -1.08 -13.39
CA ASP A 100 1.60 -0.28 -12.84
C ASP A 100 2.19 -0.95 -11.60
N CYS A 101 1.39 -1.73 -10.88
CA CYS A 101 1.82 -2.43 -9.68
C CYS A 101 2.05 -3.94 -9.89
N GLY A 102 1.83 -4.46 -11.10
CA GLY A 102 2.01 -5.89 -11.42
C GLY A 102 1.21 -6.80 -10.49
N GLY A 103 0.13 -6.27 -9.91
CA GLY A 103 -0.74 -7.00 -9.02
C GLY A 103 -1.43 -8.12 -9.75
N MET A 104 -1.62 -9.24 -9.06
CA MET A 104 -2.45 -10.33 -9.56
C MET A 104 -3.72 -10.40 -8.73
N ILE A 105 -4.86 -10.47 -9.42
CA ILE A 105 -6.16 -10.67 -8.78
C ILE A 105 -6.47 -12.16 -8.88
N GLY A 106 -6.27 -12.87 -7.78
CA GLY A 106 -6.80 -14.21 -7.61
C GLY A 106 -8.16 -14.13 -6.92
N THR A 107 -9.14 -14.85 -7.44
CA THR A 107 -10.27 -15.31 -6.63
C THR A 107 -9.82 -16.60 -5.96
N ASP A 108 -9.93 -16.72 -4.65
CA ASP A 108 -9.64 -17.95 -3.94
C ASP A 108 -10.52 -19.08 -4.49
N GLY A 109 -9.90 -20.03 -5.21
CA GLY A 109 -10.56 -21.26 -5.66
C GLY A 109 -10.76 -21.47 -7.16
N GLN A 110 -10.08 -20.73 -8.05
CA GLN A 110 -10.03 -21.07 -9.49
C GLN A 110 -8.64 -20.85 -10.10
#